data_AF-A0A378UEU5-F1
#
_entry.id   AF-A0A378UEU5-F1
#
_cell.length_a   1.000
_cell.length_b   1.000
_cell.length_c   1.000
_cell.angle_alpha   90.00
_cell.angle_beta   90.00
_cell.angle_gamma   90.00
#
_symmetry.space_group_name_H-M   'P 1'
#
loop_
_entity.id
_entity.type
_entity.pdbx_description
1 polymer ?
#
loop_
_entity_poly.entity_id
_entity_poly.type
_entity_poly.pdbx_seq_one_letter_code
_entity_poly.pdbx_strand_id
1 'polypeptide(L)'
;MNKNLVVKDNALINASYNLELVEQRLILLAVVEARRTNQEIKSDDFLTICAENYINEFGVHRNVAYQALKDACSHLFERRFTYQKLTPKVIRRRLRAVGFKASPMWKTRRLLG
;
A
#
# COMPACT_ATOMS: atom_id res chain seq x y z
N MET A 1 20.01 -7.26 18.68
CA MET A 1 19.30 -8.35 17.96
C MET A 1 17.88 -7.94 17.55
N ASN A 2 17.55 -8.28 16.30
CA ASN A 2 16.44 -7.94 15.42
C ASN A 2 14.98 -8.12 15.91
N LYS A 3 14.69 -8.18 17.22
CA LYS A 3 13.29 -8.40 17.71
C LYS A 3 12.30 -7.35 17.17
N ASN A 4 12.71 -6.09 17.02
CA ASN A 4 11.86 -5.06 16.43
C ASN A 4 11.56 -5.28 14.93
N LEU A 5 12.51 -5.85 14.18
CA LEU A 5 12.29 -6.22 12.76
C LEU A 5 11.33 -7.40 12.69
N VAL A 6 11.59 -8.47 13.45
CA VAL A 6 10.72 -9.66 13.52
C VAL A 6 9.28 -9.30 13.89
N VAL A 7 9.06 -8.43 14.89
CA VAL A 7 7.70 -8.02 15.28
C VAL A 7 7.03 -7.16 14.20
N LYS A 8 7.79 -6.31 13.49
CA LYS A 8 7.27 -5.50 12.38
C LYS A 8 6.89 -6.39 11.20
N ASP A 9 7.74 -7.33 10.83
CA ASP A 9 7.53 -8.24 9.70
C ASP A 9 6.34 -9.16 9.97
N ASN A 10 6.20 -9.68 11.20
CA ASN A 10 5.04 -10.48 11.59
C ASN A 10 3.73 -9.68 11.58
N ALA A 11 3.76 -8.44 12.07
CA ALA A 11 2.58 -7.56 12.03
C ALA A 11 2.17 -7.24 10.58
N LEU A 12 3.15 -7.07 9.69
CA LEU A 12 2.92 -6.83 8.27
C LEU A 12 2.33 -8.07 7.58
N ILE A 13 2.91 -9.25 7.79
CA ILE A 13 2.40 -10.51 7.25
C ILE A 13 0.96 -10.76 7.72
N ASN A 14 0.68 -10.51 9.00
CA ASN A 14 -0.67 -10.62 9.55
C ASN A 14 -1.64 -9.61 8.94
N ALA A 15 -1.18 -8.40 8.63
CA ALA A 15 -1.98 -7.42 7.90
C ALA A 15 -2.24 -7.86 6.45
N SER A 16 -1.28 -8.52 5.81
CA SER A 16 -1.41 -9.03 4.43
C SER A 16 -2.51 -10.09 4.29
N TYR A 17 -2.77 -10.91 5.31
CA TYR A 17 -3.89 -11.87 5.29
C TYR A 17 -5.27 -11.21 5.23
N ASN A 18 -5.37 -9.93 5.62
CA ASN A 18 -6.64 -9.19 5.60
C ASN A 18 -6.85 -8.40 4.30
N LEU A 19 -5.95 -8.55 3.31
CA LEU A 19 -6.07 -7.90 2.01
C LEU A 19 -6.91 -8.73 1.05
N GLU A 20 -7.79 -8.07 0.31
CA GLU A 20 -8.53 -8.65 -0.79
C GLU A 20 -7.63 -8.93 -1.99
N LEU A 21 -8.06 -9.85 -2.85
CA LEU A 21 -7.30 -10.28 -4.04
C LEU A 21 -6.88 -9.09 -4.92
N VAL A 22 -7.76 -8.11 -5.11
CA VAL A 22 -7.49 -6.94 -5.95
C VAL A 22 -6.45 -6.01 -5.30
N GLU A 23 -6.45 -5.89 -3.97
CA GLU A 23 -5.47 -5.09 -3.23
C GLU A 23 -4.07 -5.72 -3.30
N GLN A 24 -3.99 -7.05 -3.20
CA GLN A 24 -2.73 -7.78 -3.38
C GLN A 24 -2.20 -7.61 -4.81
N ARG A 25 -3.06 -7.72 -5.82
CA ARG A 25 -2.69 -7.48 -7.23
C ARG A 25 -2.25 -6.05 -7.49
N LEU A 26 -2.88 -5.07 -6.83
CA LEU A 26 -2.49 -3.66 -6.91
C LEU A 26 -1.06 -3.44 -6.37
N ILE A 27 -0.73 -4.07 -5.24
CA ILE A 27 0.64 -4.02 -4.67
C ILE A 27 1.64 -4.70 -5.62
N LEU A 28 1.29 -5.85 -6.19
CA LEU A 28 2.16 -6.54 -7.13
C LEU A 28 2.44 -5.69 -8.37
N LEU A 29 1.41 -5.08 -8.95
CA LEU A 29 1.55 -4.15 -10.06
C LEU A 29 2.42 -2.96 -9.69
N ALA A 30 2.29 -2.43 -8.48
CA ALA A 30 3.14 -1.36 -8.00
C ALA A 30 4.64 -1.78 -8.02
N VAL A 31 4.94 -2.98 -7.56
CA VAL A 31 6.32 -3.50 -7.57
C VAL A 31 6.83 -3.69 -9.00
N VAL A 32 6.00 -4.22 -9.90
CA VAL A 32 6.36 -4.42 -11.31
C VAL A 32 6.62 -3.08 -12.00
N GLU A 33 5.74 -2.10 -11.82
CA GLU A 33 5.89 -0.76 -12.43
C GLU A 33 7.12 -0.03 -11.88
N ALA A 34 7.35 -0.06 -10.56
CA ALA A 34 8.53 0.55 -9.96
C ALA A 34 9.83 -0.04 -10.54
N ARG A 35 9.86 -1.35 -10.79
CA ARG A 35 11.00 -2.01 -11.45
C ARG A 35 11.12 -1.62 -12.93
N ARG A 36 10.00 -1.51 -13.65
CA ARG A 36 9.97 -1.15 -15.07
C ARG A 36 10.45 0.29 -15.29
N THR A 37 10.06 1.21 -14.42
CA THR A 37 10.46 2.63 -14.51
C THR A 37 11.80 2.90 -13.84
N ASN A 38 12.43 1.90 -13.22
CA ASN A 38 13.60 2.05 -12.34
C ASN A 38 13.37 3.11 -11.24
N GLN A 39 12.12 3.29 -10.81
CA GLN A 39 11.77 4.20 -9.73
C GLN A 39 11.93 3.50 -8.39
N GLU A 40 12.70 4.09 -7.49
CA GLU A 40 12.81 3.60 -6.11
C GLU A 40 11.48 3.82 -5.36
N ILE A 41 11.05 2.83 -4.59
CA ILE A 41 9.84 2.93 -3.76
C ILE A 41 10.16 3.77 -2.53
N LYS A 42 10.01 5.09 -2.66
CA LYS A 42 10.17 6.08 -1.59
C LYS A 42 8.82 6.46 -0.98
N SER A 43 8.84 6.89 0.29
CA SER A 43 7.61 7.29 1.01
C SER A 43 7.01 8.61 0.52
N ASP A 44 7.80 9.40 -0.23
CA ASP A 44 7.44 10.74 -0.68
C ASP A 44 7.05 10.77 -2.17
N ASP A 45 7.33 9.69 -2.91
CA ASP A 45 7.08 9.58 -4.33
C ASP A 45 5.78 8.83 -4.62
N PHE A 46 5.07 9.28 -5.65
CA PHE A 46 3.87 8.59 -6.14
C PHE A 46 4.27 7.59 -7.22
N LEU A 47 3.63 6.42 -7.19
CA LEU A 47 3.72 5.43 -8.25
C LEU A 47 2.39 5.38 -9.01
N THR A 48 2.45 5.54 -10.33
CA THR A 48 1.28 5.50 -11.20
C THR A 48 1.10 4.11 -11.77
N ILE A 49 -0.11 3.55 -11.66
CA ILE A 49 -0.47 2.23 -12.18
C ILE A 49 -1.55 2.42 -13.26
N CYS A 50 -1.29 1.91 -14.47
CA CYS A 50 -2.28 1.93 -15.56
C CYS A 50 -3.24 0.74 -15.46
N ALA A 51 -4.53 1.00 -15.70
CA ALA A 51 -5.54 -0.04 -15.73
C ALA A 51 -5.33 -1.03 -16.90
N GLU A 52 -4.72 -0.60 -18.01
CA GLU A 52 -4.32 -1.53 -19.07
C GLU A 52 -3.37 -2.63 -18.56
N ASN A 53 -2.41 -2.28 -17.71
CA ASN A 53 -1.45 -3.25 -17.19
C ASN A 53 -2.15 -4.28 -16.29
N TYR A 54 -3.16 -3.87 -15.52
CA TYR A 54 -4.00 -4.77 -14.75
C TYR A 54 -4.86 -5.70 -15.61
N ILE A 55 -5.42 -5.18 -16.71
CA ILE A 55 -6.20 -5.97 -17.67
C ILE A 55 -5.30 -7.02 -18.33
N ASN A 56 -4.12 -6.60 -18.78
CA ASN A 56 -3.19 -7.46 -19.52
C ASN A 56 -2.60 -8.57 -18.63
N GLU A 57 -2.20 -8.24 -17.41
CA GLU A 57 -1.55 -9.23 -16.52
C GLU A 57 -2.52 -10.20 -15.85
N PHE A 58 -3.76 -9.78 -15.59
CA PHE A 58 -4.72 -10.59 -14.85
C PHE A 58 -5.98 -10.98 -15.65
N GLY A 59 -6.05 -10.63 -16.93
CA GLY A 59 -7.17 -10.99 -17.81
C GLY A 59 -8.52 -10.39 -17.39
N VAL A 60 -8.52 -9.24 -16.71
CA VAL A 60 -9.75 -8.64 -16.16
C VAL A 60 -10.49 -7.85 -17.24
N HIS A 61 -11.82 -7.92 -17.25
CA HIS A 61 -12.64 -7.16 -18.19
C HIS A 61 -12.43 -5.65 -18.02
N ARG A 62 -12.17 -4.92 -19.12
CA ARG A 62 -11.85 -3.48 -19.13
C ARG A 62 -12.87 -2.64 -18.34
N ASN A 63 -14.16 -2.94 -18.48
CA ASN A 63 -15.23 -2.18 -17.83
C ASN A 63 -15.19 -2.28 -16.30
N VAL A 64 -14.63 -3.37 -15.74
CA VAL A 64 -14.59 -3.60 -14.30
C VAL A 64 -13.21 -3.27 -13.72
N ALA A 65 -12.16 -3.35 -14.54
CA ALA A 65 -10.76 -3.14 -14.13
C ALA A 65 -10.54 -1.80 -13.43
N TYR A 66 -11.02 -0.70 -14.02
CA TYR A 66 -10.80 0.64 -13.45
C TYR A 66 -11.49 0.80 -12.10
N GLN A 67 -12.75 0.36 -11.99
CA GLN A 67 -13.51 0.46 -10.75
C GLN A 67 -12.90 -0.43 -9.66
N ALA A 68 -12.50 -1.66 -9.99
CA ALA A 68 -11.84 -2.57 -9.08
C ALA A 68 -10.52 -2.00 -8.51
N LEU A 69 -9.68 -1.39 -9.36
CA LEU A 69 -8.44 -0.75 -8.92
C LEU A 69 -8.71 0.49 -8.06
N LYS A 70 -9.74 1.27 -8.39
CA LYS A 70 -10.14 2.45 -7.62
C LYS A 70 -10.59 2.05 -6.22
N ASP A 71 -11.45 1.05 -6.11
CA ASP A 71 -11.97 0.57 -4.82
C ASP A 71 -10.86 -0.07 -3.99
N ALA A 72 -10.00 -0.88 -4.62
CA ALA A 72 -8.82 -1.45 -3.95
C ALA A 72 -7.85 -0.37 -3.44
N CYS A 73 -7.65 0.71 -4.19
CA CYS A 73 -6.83 1.85 -3.76
C CYS A 73 -7.44 2.55 -2.53
N SER A 74 -8.76 2.76 -2.53
CA SER A 74 -9.49 3.31 -1.39
C SER A 74 -9.42 2.40 -0.15
N HIS A 75 -9.70 1.11 -0.31
CA HIS A 75 -9.63 0.14 0.79
C HIS A 75 -8.22 0.01 1.37
N LEU A 76 -7.20 -0.03 0.51
CA LEU A 76 -5.81 -0.11 0.95
C LEU A 76 -5.37 1.14 1.73
N PHE A 77 -5.87 2.33 1.35
CA PHE A 77 -5.60 3.57 2.07
C PHE A 77 -6.24 3.61 3.47
N GLU A 78 -7.46 3.09 3.60
CA GLU A 78 -8.18 3.06 4.86
C GLU A 78 -7.60 2.02 5.83
N ARG A 79 -6.98 0.96 5.30
CA ARG A 79 -6.32 -0.08 6.08
C ARG A 79 -5.06 0.45 6.78
N ARG A 80 -5.15 0.51 8.12
CA ARG A 80 -4.03 0.79 9.03
C ARG A 80 -3.76 -0.46 9.86
N PHE A 81 -2.48 -0.80 10.03
CA PHE A 81 -2.06 -1.83 10.98
C PHE A 81 -1.24 -1.21 12.11
N THR A 82 -1.26 -1.85 13.27
CA THR A 82 -0.50 -1.39 14.44
C THR A 82 0.63 -2.34 14.77
N TYR A 83 1.77 -1.80 15.22
CA TYR A 83 2.85 -2.61 15.75
C TYR A 83 3.51 -1.92 16.95
N GLN A 84 4.12 -2.74 17.81
CA GLN A 84 4.84 -2.27 18.99
C GLN A 84 6.31 -2.06 18.63
N LYS A 85 6.83 -0.86 18.92
CA LYS A 85 8.27 -0.57 18.78
C LYS A 85 8.89 -0.37 20.16
N LEU A 86 9.98 -1.08 20.45
CA LEU A 86 10.81 -0.83 21.63
C LEU A 86 11.74 0.35 21.37
N THR A 87 11.64 1.41 22.17
CA THR A 87 12.55 2.58 22.13
C THR A 87 13.54 2.54 23.30
N PRO A 88 14.81 2.93 23.12
CA PRO A 88 15.86 2.73 24.11
C PRO A 88 15.83 3.67 25.33
N LYS A 89 15.09 4.79 25.30
CA LYS A 89 15.23 5.83 26.33
C LYS A 89 14.39 5.63 27.59
N VAL A 90 13.34 4.80 27.52
CA VAL A 90 12.55 4.25 28.63
C VAL A 90 11.88 3.02 28.03
N ILE A 91 11.76 1.89 28.75
CA ILE A 91 10.98 0.72 28.32
C ILE A 91 9.48 1.11 28.31
N ARG A 92 9.08 1.98 27.39
CA ARG A 92 7.70 2.33 27.09
C ARG A 92 7.38 1.72 25.74
N ARG A 93 6.49 0.73 25.74
CA ARG A 93 5.93 0.18 24.50
C ARG A 93 5.04 1.26 23.89
N ARG A 94 5.47 1.89 22.80
CA ARG A 94 4.61 2.79 22.01
C ARG A 94 3.98 2.00 20.88
N LEU A 95 2.64 1.99 20.85
CA LEU A 95 1.88 1.56 19.68
C LEU A 95 2.05 2.61 18.58
N ARG A 96 2.43 2.17 17.38
CA ARG A 96 2.35 3.00 16.17
C ARG A 96 1.38 2.37 15.20
N ALA A 97 0.50 3.20 14.64
CA ALA A 97 -0.27 2.85 13.45
C ALA A 97 0.53 3.24 12.20
N VAL A 98 0.65 2.33 11.25
CA VAL A 98 1.17 2.59 9.91
C VAL A 98 0.09 2.15 8.93
N GLY A 99 -0.17 2.99 7.92
CA GLY A 99 -1.12 2.70 6.85
C GLY A 99 -0.42 2.86 5.50
N PHE A 100 -0.98 2.24 4.47
CA PHE A 100 -0.55 2.49 3.10
C PHE A 100 -1.07 3.87 2.67
N LYS A 101 -0.21 4.70 2.08
CA LYS A 101 -0.61 6.03 1.60
C LYS A 101 -0.90 5.93 0.10
N ALA A 102 -2.18 5.74 -0.24
CA ALA A 102 -2.69 5.81 -1.60
C ALA A 102 -3.66 7.00 -1.70
N SER A 103 -3.25 8.08 -2.38
CA SER A 103 -4.09 9.27 -2.56
C SER A 103 -4.66 9.31 -3.98
N PRO A 104 -6.00 9.36 -4.16
CA PRO A 104 -6.59 9.59 -5.46
C PRO A 104 -6.31 11.02 -5.93
N MET A 105 -5.72 11.17 -7.11
CA MET A 105 -5.28 12.45 -7.67
C MET A 105 -6.42 13.49 -7.84
N TRP A 106 -7.69 13.07 -7.85
CA TRP A 106 -8.86 13.94 -7.97
C TRP A 106 -9.28 14.65 -6.68
N LYS A 107 -8.75 14.28 -5.50
CA LYS A 107 -9.03 14.98 -4.23
C LYS A 107 -8.11 16.19 -3.99
N THR A 108 -6.95 16.25 -4.64
CA THR A 108 -5.92 17.28 -4.39
C THR A 108 -6.23 18.63 -5.02
N ARG A 109 -7.26 18.72 -5.88
CA ARG A 109 -7.67 19.99 -6.53
C ARG A 109 -8.62 20.86 -5.70
N ARG A 110 -9.02 20.44 -4.50
CA ARG A 110 -10.00 21.16 -3.65
C ARG A 110 -9.38 21.89 -2.45
N LEU A 111 -8.05 21.94 -2.34
CA LEU A 111 -7.34 22.61 -1.23
C LEU A 111 -6.43 23.77 -1.69
N LEU A 112 -6.64 24.30 -2.89
CA LEU A 112 -5.96 25.48 -3.42
C LEU A 112 -6.97 26.56 -3.90
N GLY A 113 -8.11 26.65 -3.23
CA GLY A 113 -9.11 27.71 -3.41
C GLY A 113 -9.37 28.43 -2.10
#